data_AF-A0A4R6RD01-F1
#
_entry.id   AF-A0A4R6RD01-F1
#
_cell.length_a   1.000
_cell.length_b   1.000
_cell.length_c   1.000
_cell.angle_alpha   90.00
_cell.angle_beta   90.00
_cell.angle_gamma   90.00
#
_symmetry.space_group_name_H-M   'P 1'
#
loop_
_entity.id
_entity.type
_entity.pdbx_description
1 polymer ?
#
loop_
_entity_poly.entity_id
_entity_poly.type
_entity_poly.pdbx_seq_one_letter_code
_entity_poly.pdbx_strand_id
1 'polypeptide(L)'
;MNIRFVAFGIVLAPILLSACAQKAEPDLATVVQVTRESATLRKKMFADCMDDVRETRLERQEKIVRLVGVPRDKFAVTFCNRFIAGYVAGQYTEADMAIVRRGGFPPSVVLALAGR
;
A
#
# COMPACT_ATOMS: atom_id res chain seq x y z
N MET A 1 -35.35 34.53 -52.66
CA MET A 1 -34.89 35.25 -51.46
C MET A 1 -34.01 34.28 -50.67
N ASN A 2 -32.69 34.50 -50.72
CA ASN A 2 -31.68 33.62 -50.13
C ASN A 2 -31.31 34.13 -48.73
N ILE A 3 -31.47 33.31 -47.71
CA ILE A 3 -31.04 33.63 -46.34
C ILE A 3 -29.61 33.11 -46.17
N ARG A 4 -28.64 34.04 -46.03
CA ARG A 4 -27.27 33.75 -45.61
C ARG A 4 -27.04 34.47 -44.28
N PHE A 5 -26.98 33.70 -43.20
CA PHE A 5 -26.39 34.13 -41.93
C PHE A 5 -25.58 32.98 -41.36
N VAL A 6 -24.26 33.06 -41.49
CA VAL A 6 -23.32 32.34 -40.62
C VAL A 6 -22.25 33.34 -40.23
N ALA A 7 -22.30 33.79 -38.98
CA ALA A 7 -21.30 34.63 -38.35
C ALA A 7 -21.06 34.11 -36.92
N PHE A 8 -19.85 34.38 -36.44
CA PHE A 8 -19.29 34.11 -35.10
C PHE A 8 -18.58 32.76 -34.91
N GLY A 9 -17.38 32.67 -35.48
CA GLY A 9 -16.32 31.82 -34.95
C GLY A 9 -15.81 32.42 -33.63
N ILE A 10 -16.16 31.77 -32.52
CA ILE A 10 -15.64 32.09 -31.18
C ILE A 10 -14.29 31.39 -31.02
N VAL A 11 -13.28 32.21 -30.75
CA VAL A 11 -11.96 31.83 -30.25
C VAL A 11 -12.13 31.11 -28.91
N LEU A 12 -11.75 29.84 -28.83
CA LEU A 12 -11.55 29.14 -27.57
C LEU A 12 -10.24 28.34 -27.66
N ALA A 13 -9.17 28.99 -27.20
CA ALA A 13 -7.94 28.33 -26.82
C ALA A 13 -8.22 27.37 -25.65
N PRO A 14 -7.80 26.10 -25.71
CA PRO A 14 -7.69 25.30 -24.51
C PRO A 14 -6.35 25.63 -23.83
N ILE A 15 -6.41 26.59 -22.90
CA ILE A 15 -5.51 26.59 -21.75
C ILE A 15 -5.97 25.43 -20.86
N LEU A 16 -5.32 24.28 -20.98
CA LEU A 16 -5.26 23.27 -19.92
C LEU A 16 -3.77 23.06 -19.65
N LEU A 17 -3.11 23.97 -18.92
CA LEU A 17 -2.97 23.87 -17.46
C LEU A 17 -2.68 22.44 -17.02
N SER A 18 -1.38 22.15 -16.90
CA SER A 18 -0.81 21.55 -15.70
C SER A 18 -1.61 20.41 -15.06
N ALA A 19 -1.64 19.25 -15.69
CA ALA A 19 -1.78 18.01 -14.95
C ALA A 19 -0.38 17.42 -14.79
N CYS A 20 0.41 17.99 -13.87
CA CYS A 20 1.32 17.16 -13.11
C CYS A 20 0.45 16.09 -12.48
N ALA A 21 0.34 14.94 -13.14
CA ALA A 21 -0.23 13.73 -12.57
C ALA A 21 0.71 13.31 -11.43
N GLN A 22 0.65 14.01 -10.31
CA GLN A 22 0.92 13.43 -9.02
C GLN A 22 -0.01 12.23 -8.98
N LYS A 23 0.54 11.03 -9.24
CA LYS A 23 -0.15 9.78 -9.00
C LYS A 23 -0.65 9.88 -7.57
N ALA A 24 -1.94 10.16 -7.41
CA ALA A 24 -2.58 10.06 -6.12
C ALA A 24 -2.32 8.61 -5.68
N GLU A 25 -1.55 8.44 -4.59
CA GLU A 25 -1.41 7.12 -4.01
C GLU A 25 -2.83 6.64 -3.70
N PRO A 26 -3.20 5.42 -4.11
CA PRO A 26 -4.53 4.90 -3.84
C PRO A 26 -4.76 4.88 -2.32
N ASP A 27 -5.93 5.36 -1.91
CA ASP A 27 -6.35 5.37 -0.51
C ASP A 27 -6.29 3.95 0.10
N LEU A 28 -5.84 3.83 1.36
CA LEU A 28 -5.64 2.55 2.03
C LEU A 28 -6.90 1.68 2.03
N ALA A 29 -8.10 2.26 2.18
CA ALA A 29 -9.33 1.45 2.17
C ALA A 29 -9.54 0.79 0.81
N THR A 30 -9.24 1.51 -0.28
CA THR A 30 -9.30 0.98 -1.65
C THR A 30 -8.27 -0.14 -1.84
N VAL A 31 -7.02 0.07 -1.41
CA VAL A 31 -5.97 -0.96 -1.54
C VAL A 31 -6.31 -2.20 -0.72
N VAL A 32 -6.82 -2.03 0.51
CA VAL A 32 -7.28 -3.13 1.36
C VAL A 32 -8.40 -3.91 0.70
N GLN A 33 -9.41 -3.24 0.15
CA GLN A 33 -10.53 -3.90 -0.52
C GLN A 33 -10.06 -4.70 -1.74
N VAL A 34 -9.31 -4.06 -2.64
CA VAL A 34 -8.80 -4.71 -3.86
C VAL A 34 -7.88 -5.90 -3.53
N THR A 35 -7.06 -5.76 -2.49
CA THR A 35 -6.19 -6.86 -2.02
C THR A 35 -7.01 -8.01 -1.44
N ARG A 36 -8.05 -7.71 -0.65
CA ARG A 36 -8.94 -8.72 -0.07
C ARG A 36 -9.61 -9.55 -1.16
N GLU A 37 -10.09 -8.90 -2.21
CA GLU A 37 -10.83 -9.53 -3.32
C GLU A 37 -9.92 -10.29 -4.30
N SER A 38 -8.63 -9.97 -4.38
CA SER A 38 -7.70 -10.57 -5.35
C SER A 38 -6.69 -11.51 -4.71
N ALA A 39 -6.84 -12.81 -4.96
CA ALA A 39 -5.85 -13.83 -4.56
C ALA A 39 -4.48 -13.60 -5.22
N THR A 40 -4.46 -13.15 -6.47
CA THR A 40 -3.21 -12.84 -7.20
C THR A 40 -2.47 -11.68 -6.56
N LEU A 41 -3.17 -10.61 -6.16
CA LEU A 41 -2.54 -9.48 -5.49
C LEU A 41 -2.01 -9.86 -4.10
N ARG A 42 -2.74 -10.68 -3.34
CA ARG A 42 -2.24 -11.22 -2.06
C ARG A 42 -0.96 -12.03 -2.25
N LYS A 43 -0.91 -12.89 -3.27
CA LYS A 43 0.29 -13.69 -3.58
C LYS A 43 1.47 -12.79 -3.97
N LYS A 44 1.21 -11.74 -4.76
CA LYS A 44 2.24 -10.76 -5.13
C LYS A 44 2.75 -10.00 -3.91
N MET A 45 1.87 -9.45 -3.08
CA MET A 45 2.25 -8.76 -1.84
C MET A 45 3.03 -9.67 -0.89
N PHE A 46 2.69 -10.96 -0.82
CA PHE A 46 3.44 -11.91 -0.02
C PHE A 46 4.87 -12.10 -0.55
N ALA A 47 5.03 -12.24 -1.88
CA ALA A 47 6.35 -12.35 -2.49
C ALA A 47 7.18 -11.08 -2.25
N ASP A 48 6.60 -9.90 -2.52
CA ASP A 48 7.26 -8.61 -2.31
C ASP A 48 7.69 -8.44 -0.84
N CYS A 49 6.81 -8.77 0.11
CA CYS A 49 7.14 -8.75 1.55
C CYS A 49 8.29 -9.72 1.91
N MET A 50 8.29 -10.92 1.35
CA MET A 50 9.33 -11.91 1.62
C MET A 50 10.70 -11.42 1.13
N ASP A 51 10.74 -10.75 -0.02
CA ASP A 51 11.97 -10.19 -0.58
C ASP A 51 12.46 -9.01 0.28
N ASP A 52 11.59 -8.08 0.66
CA ASP A 52 11.92 -6.96 1.57
C ASP A 52 12.50 -7.45 2.91
N VAL A 53 11.90 -8.50 3.49
CA VAL A 53 12.35 -9.05 4.78
C VAL A 53 13.71 -9.75 4.65
N ARG A 54 13.98 -10.40 3.51
CA ARG A 54 15.28 -11.04 3.24
C ARG A 54 16.38 -10.02 3.03
N GLU A 55 16.09 -8.92 2.35
CA GLU A 55 17.02 -7.82 2.11
C GLU A 55 17.25 -6.93 3.34
N THR A 56 16.38 -7.04 4.34
CA THR A 56 16.50 -6.30 5.60
C THR A 56 17.77 -6.69 6.38
N ARG A 57 18.51 -5.69 6.88
CA ARG A 57 19.71 -5.88 7.70
C ARG A 57 19.46 -6.79 8.91
N LEU A 58 20.46 -7.60 9.26
CA LEU A 58 20.39 -8.61 10.34
C LEU A 58 19.90 -8.05 11.68
N GLU A 59 20.40 -6.89 12.11
CA GLU A 59 19.98 -6.26 13.38
C GLU A 59 18.48 -5.95 13.42
N ARG A 60 17.92 -5.57 12.27
CA ARG A 60 16.48 -5.31 12.13
C ARG A 60 15.69 -6.61 12.07
N GLN A 61 16.23 -7.65 11.43
CA GLN A 61 15.64 -8.99 11.48
C GLN A 61 15.53 -9.51 12.91
N GLU A 62 16.56 -9.35 13.76
CA GLU A 62 16.50 -9.79 15.16
C GLU A 62 15.43 -9.07 15.99
N LYS A 63 15.21 -7.77 15.73
CA LYS A 63 14.10 -7.03 16.35
C LYS A 63 12.76 -7.59 15.90
N ILE A 64 12.60 -7.84 14.60
CA ILE A 64 11.36 -8.41 14.05
C ILE A 64 11.11 -9.83 14.58
N VAL A 65 12.13 -10.69 14.63
CA VAL A 65 12.05 -12.05 15.18
C VAL A 65 11.49 -12.02 16.61
N ARG A 66 11.99 -11.10 17.45
CA ARG A 66 11.49 -10.91 18.83
C ARG A 66 10.02 -10.47 18.87
N LEU A 67 9.60 -9.59 17.95
CA LEU A 67 8.21 -9.13 17.86
C LEU A 67 7.26 -10.24 17.42
N VAL A 68 7.66 -11.05 16.43
CA VAL A 68 6.83 -12.13 15.89
C VAL A 68 6.78 -13.33 16.85
N GLY A 69 7.82 -13.52 17.66
CA GLY A 69 7.87 -14.58 18.68
C GLY A 69 8.03 -15.98 18.08
N VAL A 70 8.71 -16.11 16.95
CA VAL A 70 8.95 -17.38 16.27
C VAL A 70 10.44 -17.60 15.98
N PRO A 71 10.87 -18.85 15.76
CA PRO A 71 12.23 -19.17 15.32
C PRO A 71 12.67 -18.40 14.06
N ARG A 72 13.97 -18.09 13.97
CA ARG A 72 14.57 -17.29 12.88
C ARG A 72 14.44 -17.94 11.50
N ASP A 73 14.33 -19.25 11.39
CA ASP A 73 14.08 -19.95 10.13
C ASP A 73 12.65 -19.74 9.60
N LYS A 74 11.70 -19.37 10.47
CA LYS A 74 10.28 -19.19 10.14
C LYS A 74 9.82 -17.75 10.11
N PHE A 75 10.62 -16.82 10.65
CA PHE A 75 10.16 -15.46 10.92
C PHE A 75 9.66 -14.71 9.69
N ALA A 76 10.33 -14.83 8.54
CA ALA A 76 9.95 -14.09 7.34
C ALA A 76 8.55 -14.49 6.86
N VAL A 77 8.30 -15.81 6.79
CA VAL A 77 7.02 -16.37 6.39
C VAL A 77 5.93 -15.99 7.39
N THR A 78 6.19 -16.10 8.70
CA THR A 78 5.20 -15.76 9.73
C THR A 78 4.91 -14.25 9.75
N PHE A 79 5.94 -13.42 9.65
CA PHE A 79 5.83 -11.97 9.58
C PHE A 79 4.94 -11.55 8.41
N CYS A 80 5.27 -11.99 7.18
CA CYS A 80 4.53 -11.59 5.99
C CYS A 80 3.08 -12.08 6.02
N ASN A 81 2.83 -13.31 6.49
CA ASN A 81 1.47 -13.81 6.64
C ASN A 81 0.66 -12.98 7.63
N ARG A 82 1.20 -12.70 8.83
CA ARG A 82 0.48 -11.93 9.86
C ARG A 82 0.30 -10.48 9.46
N PHE A 83 1.33 -9.86 8.88
CA PHE A 83 1.27 -8.49 8.42
C PHE A 83 0.19 -8.32 7.35
N ILE A 84 0.20 -9.16 6.31
CA ILE A 84 -0.78 -9.11 5.22
C ILE A 84 -2.17 -9.46 5.73
N ALA A 85 -2.32 -10.43 6.64
CA ALA A 85 -3.60 -10.75 7.26
C ALA A 85 -4.20 -9.54 7.99
N GLY A 86 -3.42 -8.84 8.81
CA GLY A 86 -3.88 -7.63 9.49
C GLY A 86 -4.18 -6.48 8.51
N TYR A 87 -3.37 -6.36 7.45
CA TYR A 87 -3.59 -5.39 6.39
C TYR A 87 -4.94 -5.62 5.70
N VAL A 88 -5.21 -6.84 5.21
CA VAL A 88 -6.47 -7.15 4.51
C VAL A 88 -7.67 -7.18 5.45
N ALA A 89 -7.47 -7.39 6.74
CA ALA A 89 -8.52 -7.27 7.75
C ALA A 89 -8.87 -5.80 8.07
N GLY A 90 -8.07 -4.84 7.60
CA GLY A 90 -8.25 -3.41 7.89
C GLY A 90 -7.85 -3.04 9.31
N GLN A 91 -6.91 -3.77 9.92
CA GLN A 91 -6.44 -3.52 11.29
C GLN A 91 -5.46 -2.34 11.39
N TYR A 92 -4.99 -1.81 10.26
CA TYR A 92 -4.01 -0.73 10.21
C TYR A 92 -4.62 0.54 9.64
N THR A 93 -4.29 1.67 10.26
CA THR A 93 -4.65 3.00 9.77
C THR A 93 -3.60 3.54 8.81
N GLU A 94 -3.91 4.62 8.10
CA GLU A 94 -2.91 5.34 7.29
C GLU A 94 -1.72 5.83 8.12
N ALA A 95 -1.99 6.28 9.35
CA ALA A 95 -0.94 6.69 10.29
C ALA A 95 -0.02 5.52 10.67
N ASP A 96 -0.59 4.32 10.88
CA ASP A 96 0.20 3.12 11.14
C ASP A 96 1.09 2.78 9.95
N MET A 97 0.52 2.80 8.75
CA MET A 97 1.26 2.50 7.51
C MET A 97 2.37 3.53 7.25
N ALA A 98 2.15 4.80 7.58
CA ALA A 98 3.18 5.84 7.50
C ALA A 98 4.36 5.56 8.44
N ILE A 99 4.10 5.03 9.65
CA ILE A 99 5.16 4.61 10.59
C ILE A 99 5.91 3.39 10.04
N VAL A 100 5.19 2.41 9.48
CA VAL A 100 5.79 1.21 8.85
C VAL A 100 6.71 1.57 7.69
N ARG A 101 6.30 2.50 6.81
CA ARG A 101 7.11 2.99 5.68
C ARG A 101 8.43 3.64 6.15
N ARG A 102 8.44 4.28 7.32
CA ARG A 102 9.65 4.83 7.96
C ARG A 102 10.47 3.79 8.72
N GLY A 103 10.01 2.55 8.74
CA GLY A 103 10.64 1.41 9.35
C GLY A 103 10.29 1.16 10.82
N GLY A 104 9.31 1.87 11.35
CA GLY A 104 8.76 1.65 12.69
C GLY A 104 7.68 0.55 12.72
N PHE A 105 7.28 0.16 13.93
CA PHE A 105 6.18 -0.77 14.16
C PHE A 105 5.21 -0.16 15.18
N PRO A 106 4.06 0.40 14.75
CA PRO A 106 3.05 0.92 15.66
C PRO A 106 2.38 -0.21 16.45
N PRO A 107 1.69 0.10 17.58
CA PRO A 107 1.08 -0.91 18.43
C PRO A 107 0.13 -1.88 17.72
N SER A 108 -0.67 -1.40 16.77
CA SER A 108 -1.60 -2.22 15.97
C SER A 108 -0.87 -3.29 15.15
N VAL A 109 0.24 -2.91 14.52
CA VAL A 109 1.09 -3.83 13.76
C VAL A 109 1.81 -4.81 14.70
N VAL A 110 2.29 -4.35 15.85
CA VAL A 110 2.92 -5.25 16.83
C VAL A 110 1.94 -6.32 17.32
N LEU A 111 0.69 -5.96 17.60
CA LEU A 111 -0.35 -6.91 18.01
C LEU A 111 -0.64 -7.95 16.92
N ALA A 112 -0.84 -7.48 15.68
CA ALA A 112 -1.04 -8.37 14.54
C ALA A 112 0.14 -9.32 14.32
N LEU A 113 1.38 -8.80 14.43
CA LEU A 113 2.60 -9.60 14.31
C LEU A 113 2.79 -10.60 15.45
N ALA A 114 2.29 -10.31 16.66
CA ALA A 114 2.27 -11.25 17.78
C ALA A 114 1.19 -12.34 17.63
N GLY A 115 0.28 -12.19 16.65
CA GLY A 115 -0.86 -13.09 16.46
C GLY A 115 -1.94 -12.94 17.54
N ARG A 116 -2.13 -11.71 18.04
CA ARG A 116 -3.09 -11.37 19.08
C ARG A 116 -4.15 -10.40 18.58
#